data_AF-A0A950UKM7-F1
#
_entry.id   AF-A0A950UKM7-F1
#
_cell.length_a   1.000
_cell.length_b   1.000
_cell.length_c   1.000
_cell.angle_alpha   90.00
_cell.angle_beta   90.00
_cell.angle_gamma   90.00
#
_symmetry.space_group_name_H-M   'P 1'
#
loop_
_entity.id
_entity.type
_entity.pdbx_description
1 polymer ?
#
loop_
_entity_poly.entity_id
_entity_poly.type
_entity_poly.pdbx_seq_one_letter_code
_entity_poly.pdbx_strand_id
1 'polypeptide(L)'
;QGLPIVEVRTQHFKRVDEREPCRRCWAKHICGGECYHRSLSAGAGEFGTLPAVCKERKVLIGFALDAFTRIAKSNPQALRRLAIGDLSRPQPQESAYQAADLSDFV
;
A
#
# COMPACT_ATOMS: atom_id res chain seq x y z
N GLN A 1 33.61 2.86 1.90
CA GLN A 1 33.02 2.71 3.25
C GLN A 1 31.60 2.19 3.07
N GLY A 2 31.39 0.90 3.35
CA GLY A 2 30.12 0.21 3.11
C GLY A 2 29.07 0.57 4.16
N LEU A 3 27.95 1.10 3.67
CA LEU A 3 26.66 1.40 4.30
C LEU A 3 26.57 1.33 5.85
N PRO A 4 26.60 2.47 6.57
CA PRO A 4 26.20 2.56 7.99
C PRO A 4 24.66 2.67 8.18
N ILE A 5 23.86 2.28 7.18
CA ILE A 5 22.45 2.73 7.10
C ILE A 5 21.46 1.69 7.65
N VAL A 6 21.73 0.39 7.49
CA VAL A 6 20.73 -0.64 7.85
C VAL A 6 20.66 -0.81 9.37
N GLU A 7 21.80 -0.93 10.05
CA GLU A 7 21.87 -1.17 11.50
C GLU A 7 21.34 0.01 12.34
N VAL A 8 21.54 1.24 11.86
CA VAL A 8 20.96 2.44 12.48
C VAL A 8 19.46 2.51 12.24
N ARG A 9 18.97 2.09 11.06
CA ARG A 9 17.52 2.08 10.74
C ARG A 9 16.76 0.95 11.43
N THR A 10 17.37 -0.21 11.65
CA THR A 10 16.71 -1.36 12.31
C THR A 10 16.31 -1.06 13.74
N GLN A 11 17.09 -0.26 14.48
CA GLN A 11 16.74 0.13 15.85
C GLN A 11 15.40 0.89 15.91
N HIS A 12 15.08 1.63 14.85
CA HIS A 12 13.86 2.41 14.74
C HIS A 12 12.71 1.66 14.02
N PHE A 13 12.98 0.48 13.47
CA PHE A 13 12.00 -0.28 12.71
C PHE A 13 11.23 -1.24 13.62
N LYS A 14 10.09 -0.76 14.14
CA LYS A 14 9.20 -1.57 14.98
C LYS A 14 8.07 -2.16 14.14
N ARG A 15 7.70 -3.42 14.43
CA ARG A 15 6.58 -4.10 13.76
C ARG A 15 5.27 -3.40 14.12
N VAL A 16 4.24 -3.58 13.29
CA VAL A 16 2.92 -2.97 13.53
C VAL A 16 2.30 -3.37 14.87
N ASP A 17 2.66 -4.54 15.39
CA ASP A 17 2.22 -5.06 16.69
C ASP A 17 2.94 -4.42 17.89
N GLU A 18 4.04 -3.72 17.65
CA GLU A 18 4.91 -3.11 18.66
C GLU A 18 4.75 -1.57 18.72
N ARG A 19 4.03 -0.98 17.76
CA ARG A 19 3.87 0.47 17.60
C ARG A 19 2.49 0.95 18.04
N GLU A 20 2.41 2.01 18.83
CA GLU A 20 1.17 2.75 19.00
C GLU A 20 1.04 3.84 17.91
N PRO A 21 -0.16 4.08 17.35
CA PRO A 21 -1.45 3.41 17.63
C PRO A 21 -1.67 2.09 16.86
N CYS A 22 -0.72 1.67 16.03
CA CYS A 22 -0.88 0.56 15.09
C CYS A 22 -1.27 -0.77 15.73
N ARG A 23 -0.74 -1.11 16.91
CA ARG A 23 -0.95 -2.42 17.55
C ARG A 23 -2.43 -2.69 17.86
N ARG A 24 -3.22 -1.63 18.05
CA ARG A 24 -4.67 -1.64 18.32
C ARG A 24 -5.52 -1.36 17.07
N CYS A 25 -4.91 -1.12 15.92
CA CYS A 25 -5.62 -0.76 14.70
C CYS A 25 -6.15 -2.01 13.96
N TRP A 26 -7.43 -2.00 13.59
CA TRP A 26 -8.05 -3.11 12.83
C TRP A 26 -7.39 -3.34 11.46
N ALA A 27 -6.81 -2.30 10.86
CA ALA A 27 -6.22 -2.35 9.52
C ALA A 27 -4.71 -2.66 9.53
N LYS A 28 -4.11 -2.96 10.69
CA LYS A 28 -2.65 -2.98 10.88
C LYS A 28 -1.90 -3.93 9.93
N HIS A 29 -2.44 -5.12 9.68
CA HIS A 29 -1.83 -6.10 8.77
C HIS A 29 -2.12 -5.84 7.29
N ILE A 30 -3.07 -4.96 6.99
CA ILE A 30 -3.38 -4.55 5.62
C ILE A 30 -2.51 -3.34 5.24
N CYS A 31 -2.38 -2.36 6.13
CA CYS A 31 -1.66 -1.11 5.83
C CYS A 31 -0.17 -1.13 6.18
N GLY A 32 0.29 -2.06 7.01
CA GLY A 32 1.70 -2.17 7.40
C GLY A 32 2.22 -1.05 8.32
N GLY A 33 1.36 -0.14 8.78
CA GLY A 33 1.70 0.89 9.78
C GLY A 33 2.56 2.05 9.26
N GLU A 34 2.04 2.82 8.29
CA GLU A 34 2.64 4.00 7.66
C GLU A 34 4.02 3.78 7.02
N CYS A 35 4.30 4.49 5.93
CA CYS A 35 5.64 4.51 5.35
C CYS A 35 6.61 5.21 6.31
N TYR A 36 7.60 4.45 6.80
CA TYR A 36 8.61 4.97 7.72
C TYR A 36 9.33 6.21 7.17
N HIS A 37 9.72 6.20 5.89
CA HIS A 37 10.35 7.36 5.25
C HIS A 37 9.45 8.60 5.28
N ARG A 38 8.17 8.44 4.90
CA ARG A 38 7.20 9.55 4.92
C ARG A 38 6.99 10.11 6.33
N SER A 39 6.88 9.22 7.30
CA SER A 39 6.74 9.58 8.71
C SER A 39 7.91 10.41 9.23
N LEU A 40 9.15 9.97 8.94
CA LEU A 40 10.36 10.72 9.27
C LEU A 40 10.41 12.08 8.57
N SER A 41 10.16 12.13 7.26
CA SER A 41 10.16 13.37 6.48
C SER A 41 9.13 14.39 6.98
N ALA A 42 8.03 13.91 7.57
CA ALA A 42 6.99 14.73 8.16
C ALA A 42 7.25 15.09 9.64
N GLY A 43 8.41 14.73 10.19
CA GLY A 43 8.77 15.03 11.58
C GLY A 43 8.00 14.22 12.63
N ALA A 44 7.30 13.15 12.24
CA ALA A 44 6.50 12.33 13.17
C ALA A 44 7.35 11.35 14.01
N GLY A 45 8.67 11.31 13.76
CA GLY A 45 9.64 10.55 14.54
C GLY A 45 9.58 9.03 14.34
N GLU A 46 10.32 8.31 15.17
CA GLU A 46 10.55 6.86 15.08
C GLU A 46 9.26 6.01 15.11
N PHE A 47 8.27 6.43 15.90
CA PHE A 47 6.98 5.73 16.01
C PHE A 47 5.97 6.18 14.95
N GLY A 48 6.31 7.24 14.22
CA GLY A 48 5.36 8.19 13.66
C GLY A 48 4.36 7.56 12.72
N THR A 49 3.10 7.75 13.07
CA THR A 49 1.99 7.63 12.13
C THR A 49 1.48 9.03 11.87
N LEU A 50 1.07 9.32 10.64
CA LEU A 50 0.43 10.58 10.32
C LEU A 50 -1.08 10.41 10.50
N PRO A 51 -1.74 11.03 11.50
CA PRO A 51 -3.15 10.73 11.81
C PRO A 51 -4.10 10.93 10.64
N ALA A 52 -3.87 11.98 9.83
CA ALA A 52 -4.65 12.26 8.63
C ALA A 52 -4.51 11.14 7.59
N VAL A 53 -3.28 10.69 7.32
CA VAL A 53 -3.00 9.59 6.38
C VAL A 53 -3.57 8.27 6.91
N CYS A 54 -3.44 8.00 8.21
CA CYS A 54 -4.05 6.84 8.84
C CYS A 54 -5.57 6.84 8.70
N LYS A 55 -6.23 7.99 8.83
CA LYS A 55 -7.68 8.12 8.65
C LYS A 55 -8.07 7.82 7.21
N GLU A 56 -7.42 8.47 6.25
CA GLU A 56 -7.64 8.28 4.82
C GLU A 56 -7.43 6.82 4.41
N ARG A 57 -6.32 6.20 4.84
CA ARG A 57 -5.99 4.83 4.49
C ARG A 57 -7.00 3.83 5.03
N LYS A 58 -7.50 4.02 6.26
CA LYS A 58 -8.57 3.17 6.81
C LYS A 58 -9.86 3.28 6.01
N VAL A 59 -10.21 4.47 5.53
CA VAL A 59 -11.39 4.66 4.67
C VAL A 59 -11.19 3.93 3.34
N LEU A 60 -10.04 4.10 2.68
CA LEU A 60 -9.73 3.43 1.42
C LEU A 60 -9.73 1.91 1.56
N ILE A 61 -9.14 1.38 2.63
CA ILE A 61 -9.17 -0.07 2.91
C ILE A 61 -10.60 -0.54 3.14
N GLY A 62 -11.40 0.19 3.92
CA GLY A 62 -12.80 -0.14 4.14
C GLY A 62 -13.61 -0.16 2.84
N PHE A 63 -13.41 0.84 1.99
CA PHE A 63 -14.04 0.90 0.66
C PHE A 63 -13.61 -0.26 -0.24
N ALA A 64 -12.31 -0.57 -0.28
CA ALA A 64 -11.79 -1.70 -1.06
C ALA A 64 -12.38 -3.03 -0.60
N LEU A 65 -12.45 -3.27 0.72
CA LEU A 65 -13.05 -4.48 1.28
C LEU A 65 -14.55 -4.59 0.95
N ASP A 66 -15.30 -3.50 1.00
CA ASP A 66 -16.72 -3.48 0.59
C ASP A 66 -16.86 -3.78 -0.90
N ALA A 67 -16.05 -3.14 -1.75
CA ALA A 67 -16.06 -3.38 -3.19
C ALA A 67 -15.73 -4.84 -3.54
N PHE A 68 -14.68 -5.40 -2.93
CA PHE A 68 -14.31 -6.81 -3.09
C PHE A 68 -15.43 -7.74 -2.63
N THR A 69 -16.10 -7.43 -1.52
CA THR A 69 -17.23 -8.22 -1.01
C THR A 69 -18.42 -8.17 -1.97
N ARG A 70 -18.72 -7.01 -2.55
CA ARG A 70 -19.78 -6.87 -3.55
C ARG A 70 -19.46 -7.66 -4.81
N ILE A 71 -18.24 -7.57 -5.32
CA ILE A 71 -17.78 -8.34 -6.48
C ILE A 71 -17.83 -9.84 -6.18
N ALA A 72 -17.40 -10.28 -4.99
CA ALA A 72 -17.46 -11.69 -4.59
C ALA A 72 -18.90 -12.24 -4.66
N LYS A 73 -19.89 -11.43 -4.29
CA LYS A 73 -21.31 -11.81 -4.28
C LYS A 73 -21.95 -11.78 -5.67
N SER A 74 -21.62 -10.79 -6.50
CA SER A 74 -22.25 -10.61 -7.81
C SER A 74 -21.52 -11.30 -8.97
N ASN A 75 -20.20 -11.40 -8.88
CA ASN A 75 -19.33 -11.97 -9.91
C ASN A 75 -18.03 -12.54 -9.30
N PRO A 76 -18.08 -13.71 -8.63
CA PRO A 76 -16.93 -14.32 -7.98
C PRO A 76 -15.78 -14.65 -8.95
N GLN A 77 -16.09 -14.88 -10.23
CA GLN A 77 -15.05 -15.13 -11.25
C GLN A 77 -14.23 -13.87 -11.53
N ALA A 78 -14.86 -12.69 -11.59
CA ALA A 78 -14.13 -11.42 -11.70
C ALA A 78 -13.20 -11.21 -10.51
N LEU A 79 -13.65 -11.48 -9.28
CA LEU A 79 -12.78 -11.40 -8.10
C LEU A 79 -11.60 -12.38 -8.18
N ARG A 80 -11.83 -13.62 -8.63
CA ARG A 80 -10.76 -14.59 -8.83
C ARG A 80 -9.70 -14.08 -9.80
N ARG A 81 -10.12 -13.46 -10.91
CA ARG A 81 -9.23 -12.86 -11.91
C ARG A 81 -8.43 -11.69 -11.33
N LEU A 82 -9.08 -10.79 -10.59
CA LEU A 82 -8.40 -9.72 -9.85
C LEU A 82 -7.33 -10.27 -8.88
N ALA A 83 -7.67 -11.32 -8.12
CA ALA A 83 -6.82 -11.86 -7.05
C ALA A 83 -5.57 -12.59 -7.57
N ILE A 84 -5.67 -13.29 -8.71
CA ILE A 84 -4.52 -13.99 -9.31
C ILE A 84 -3.65 -13.07 -10.19
N GLY A 85 -3.94 -11.77 -10.21
CA GLY A 85 -3.25 -10.83 -11.11
C GLY A 85 -3.58 -11.06 -12.59
N ASP A 86 -4.59 -11.87 -12.91
CA ASP A 86 -5.23 -11.94 -14.23
C ASP A 86 -6.19 -10.75 -14.40
N LEU A 87 -5.69 -9.57 -14.05
CA LEU A 87 -6.03 -8.37 -14.78
C LEU A 87 -5.35 -8.57 -16.11
N SER A 88 -5.99 -9.28 -17.05
CA SER A 88 -5.55 -9.30 -18.43
C SER A 88 -5.09 -7.88 -18.75
N ARG A 89 -3.77 -7.64 -18.84
CA ARG A 89 -3.22 -6.30 -18.99
C ARG A 89 -4.00 -5.74 -20.17
N PRO A 90 -4.77 -4.64 -20.02
CA PRO A 90 -5.30 -4.01 -21.21
C PRO A 90 -4.09 -3.79 -22.12
N GLN A 91 -4.14 -4.34 -23.33
CA GLN A 91 -3.13 -4.07 -24.35
C GLN A 91 -3.00 -2.54 -24.37
N PRO A 92 -1.83 -1.96 -24.03
CA PRO A 92 -1.70 -0.52 -23.99
C PRO A 92 -2.11 0.01 -25.35
N GLN A 93 -3.11 0.88 -25.39
CA GLN A 93 -3.48 1.52 -26.64
C GLN A 93 -2.50 2.68 -26.84
N GLU A 94 -1.60 2.56 -27.81
CA GLU A 94 -0.62 3.61 -28.17
C GLU A 94 -1.29 4.98 -28.34
N SER A 95 -2.49 4.99 -28.95
CA SER A 95 -3.30 6.18 -29.16
C SER A 95 -3.76 6.88 -27.87
N ALA A 96 -3.91 6.13 -26.77
CA ALA A 96 -4.33 6.68 -25.48
C ALA A 96 -3.20 7.39 -24.73
N TYR A 97 -1.94 7.06 -25.03
CA TYR A 97 -0.76 7.59 -24.34
C TYR A 97 0.07 8.56 -25.17
N GLN A 98 -0.21 8.69 -26.48
CA GLN A 98 0.61 9.48 -27.42
C GLN A 98 2.11 9.11 -27.37
N ALA A 99 2.44 7.91 -26.91
CA ALA A 99 3.81 7.43 -26.84
C ALA A 99 4.25 7.01 -28.25
N ALA A 100 5.47 7.38 -28.65
CA ALA A 100 6.03 6.99 -29.93
C ALA A 100 6.41 5.50 -29.96
N ASP A 101 6.68 4.90 -28.79
CA ASP A 101 7.00 3.48 -28.59
C ASP A 101 6.66 3.08 -27.14
N LEU A 102 6.16 1.85 -26.94
CA LEU A 102 5.83 1.27 -25.63
C LEU A 102 7.03 0.56 -24.98
N SER A 103 8.18 0.51 -25.66
CA SER A 103 9.45 -0.04 -25.13
C SER A 103 9.91 0.60 -23.83
N ASP A 104 9.46 1.82 -23.54
CA ASP A 104 9.80 2.56 -22.30
C ASP A 104 9.07 2.04 -21.05
N PHE A 105 8.09 1.13 -21.21
CA PHE A 105 7.29 0.56 -20.12
C PHE A 105 7.60 -0.92 -19.82
N VAL A 106 8.56 -1.54 -20.52
CA VAL A 106 8.96 -2.95 -20.37
C VAL A 106 10.28 -3.09 -19.61
#